data_AF-A0A8X7PS56-F1
#
_entry.id   AF-A0A8X7PS56-F1
#
_cell.length_a   1.000
_cell.length_b   1.000
_cell.length_c   1.000
_cell.angle_alpha   90.00
_cell.angle_beta   90.00
_cell.angle_gamma   90.00
#
_symmetry.space_group_name_H-M   'P 1'
#
loop_
_entity.id
_entity.type
_entity.pdbx_description
1 polymer ?
#
loop_
_entity_poly.entity_id
_entity_poly.type
_entity_poly.pdbx_seq_one_letter_code
_entity_poly.pdbx_strand_id
1 'polypeptide(L)' 'MHLLFIRQPFDVGDEVEIEEVKMYVEELKLMETVFTGIDKQYQRFSNFGLYDKLLKNNSRSKLPAWKMNDNDIV' A
#
# COMPACT_ATOMS: atom_id res chain seq x y z
N MET A 1 -13.60 -11.36 23.17
CA MET A 1 -13.47 -10.84 21.79
C MET A 1 -12.45 -9.71 21.82
N HIS A 2 -11.17 -9.98 21.54
CA HIS A 2 -10.16 -8.93 21.45
C HIS A 2 -10.13 -8.47 19.99
N LEU A 3 -10.53 -7.23 19.72
CA LEU A 3 -10.29 -6.56 18.44
C LEU A 3 -8.77 -6.35 18.34
N LEU A 4 -8.09 -7.33 17.75
CA LEU A 4 -6.71 -7.17 17.32
C LEU A 4 -6.73 -6.10 16.24
N PHE A 5 -6.09 -4.96 16.50
CA PHE A 5 -5.81 -3.96 15.50
C PHE A 5 -5.27 -4.68 14.27
N ILE A 6 -6.02 -4.59 13.16
CA ILE A 6 -5.66 -5.21 11.88
C ILE A 6 -4.22 -4.77 11.60
N ARG A 7 -3.30 -5.73 11.54
CA ARG A 7 -1.90 -5.46 11.23
C ARG A 7 -1.86 -4.72 9.91
N GLN A 8 -1.63 -3.40 9.95
CA GLN A 8 -1.51 -2.56 8.77
C GLN A 8 -0.12 -2.82 8.15
N PRO A 9 -0.01 -3.58 7.05
CA PRO A 9 1.28 -4.05 6.54
C PRO A 9 2.01 -2.99 5.70
N PHE A 10 1.33 -1.89 5.37
CA PHE A 10 1.74 -0.84 4.46
C PHE A 10 0.98 0.45 4.76
N ASP A 11 1.55 1.58 4.37
CA ASP A 11 0.98 2.92 4.48
C ASP A 11 0.72 3.52 3.10
N VAL A 12 -0.04 4.62 3.06
CA VAL A 12 -0.27 5.38 1.81
C VAL A 12 1.07 5.82 1.22
N GLY A 13 1.30 5.46 -0.04
CA GLY A 13 2.51 5.73 -0.81
C GLY A 13 3.47 4.55 -0.91
N ASP A 14 3.30 3.49 -0.11
CA ASP A 14 4.16 2.31 -0.21
C ASP A 14 4.01 1.60 -1.57
N GLU A 15 5.12 1.12 -2.12
CA GLU A 15 5.12 0.12 -3.18
C GLU A 15 4.87 -1.24 -2.54
N VAL A 16 3.80 -1.90 -2.98
CA VAL A 16 3.46 -3.26 -2.60
C VAL A 16 3.44 -4.16 -3.82
N GLU A 17 3.69 -5.43 -3.58
CA GLU A 17 3.57 -6.50 -4.57
C GLU A 17 2.54 -7.49 -4.05
N ILE A 18 1.44 -7.62 -4.79
CA ILE A 18 0.32 -8.51 -4.47
C ILE A 18 0.20 -9.48 -5.64
N GLU A 19 0.32 -10.79 -5.38
CA GLU A 19 0.23 -11.82 -6.44
C GLU A 19 1.15 -11.51 -7.63
N GLU A 20 2.38 -11.10 -7.35
CA GLU A 20 3.43 -10.74 -8.32
C GLU A 20 3.14 -9.46 -9.14
N VAL A 21 2.05 -8.73 -8.81
CA VAL A 21 1.72 -7.44 -9.42
C VAL A 21 2.16 -6.30 -8.51
N LYS A 22 3.03 -5.43 -9.03
CA LYS A 22 3.50 -4.24 -8.32
C LYS A 22 2.54 -3.06 -8.44
N MET A 23 2.26 -2.43 -7.31
CA MET A 23 1.32 -1.31 -7.20
C MET A 23 1.74 -0.36 -6.08
N TYR A 24 1.20 0.85 -6.09
CA TYR A 24 1.35 1.82 -5.01
C TYR A 24 0.07 1.91 -4.19
N VAL A 25 0.19 2.08 -2.88
CA VAL A 25 -0.97 2.34 -2.01
C VAL A 25 -1.40 3.80 -2.22
N GLU A 26 -2.58 4.00 -2.80
CA GLU A 26 -3.11 5.34 -3.07
C GLU A 26 -3.94 5.87 -1.90
N GLU A 27 -4.84 5.03 -1.37
CA GLU A 27 -5.79 5.41 -0.34
C GLU A 27 -6.04 4.25 0.61
N LEU A 28 -6.04 4.54 1.91
CA LEU A 28 -6.38 3.60 2.98
C LEU A 28 -7.69 4.04 3.63
N LYS A 29 -8.73 3.20 3.53
CA LYS A 29 -9.99 3.37 4.25
C LYS A 29 -10.19 2.25 5.25
N LEU A 30 -11.22 2.41 6.10
CA LEU A 30 -11.55 1.42 7.13
C LEU A 30 -11.77 0.01 6.57
N MET A 31 -12.46 -0.09 5.43
CA MET A 31 -12.89 -1.38 4.85
C MET A 31 -12.18 -1.75 3.54
N GLU A 32 -11.59 -0.78 2.85
CA GLU A 32 -10.98 -0.97 1.54
C GLU A 32 -9.64 -0.24 1.45
N THR A 33 -8.77 -0.77 0.60
CA THR A 33 -7.54 -0.10 0.17
C THR A 33 -7.58 0.09 -1.34
N VAL A 34 -7.21 1.28 -1.78
CA VAL A 34 -7.05 1.63 -3.19
C VAL A 34 -5.57 1.57 -3.53
N PHE A 35 -5.26 0.88 -4.62
CA PHE A 35 -3.92 0.79 -5.18
C PHE A 35 -3.89 1.36 -6.58
N THR A 36 -2.75 1.94 -6.95
CA THR A 36 -2.48 2.46 -8.30
C THR A 36 -1.40 1.61 -8.94
N GLY A 37 -1.72 0.96 -10.05
CA GLY A 37 -0.75 0.22 -10.87
C GLY A 37 0.23 1.15 -11.59
N ILE A 38 1.31 0.58 -12.11
CA ILE A 38 2.31 1.33 -12.91
C ILE A 38 1.66 1.93 -14.18
N ASP A 39 0.63 1.28 -14.70
CA ASP A 39 -0.19 1.71 -15.82
C ASP A 39 -1.24 2.78 -15.46
N LYS A 40 -1.22 3.27 -14.21
CA LYS A 40 -2.19 4.22 -13.63
C LYS A 40 -3.62 3.68 -13.53
N GLN A 41 -3.81 2.35 -13.63
CA GLN A 41 -5.10 1.75 -13.32
C GLN A 41 -5.27 1.60 -11.82
N TYR A 42 -6.48 1.90 -11.33
CA TYR A 42 -6.81 1.76 -9.93
C TYR A 42 -7.39 0.38 -9.64
N GLN A 43 -6.91 -0.26 -8.58
CA GLN A 43 -7.44 -1.50 -8.05
C GLN A 43 -7.92 -1.29 -6.63
N ARG A 44 -9.11 -1.83 -6.31
CA ARG A 44 -9.71 -1.74 -4.98
C ARG A 44 -9.80 -3.13 -4.39
N PHE A 45 -9.26 -3.31 -3.19
CA PHE A 45 -9.39 -4.55 -2.44
C PHE A 45 -10.03 -4.29 -1.08
N SER A 46 -10.86 -5.21 -0.61
CA SER A 46 -11.31 -5.17 0.77
C SER A 46 -10.15 -5.51 1.70
N ASN A 47 -10.07 -4.83 2.84
CA ASN A 47 -9.02 -5.08 3.82
C ASN A 47 -9.06 -6.53 4.34
N PHE A 48 -10.27 -7.12 4.38
CA PHE A 48 -10.44 -8.54 4.70
C PHE A 48 -9.87 -9.45 3.62
N GLY A 49 -10.12 -9.16 2.33
CA GLY A 49 -9.60 -9.96 1.22
C GLY A 49 -8.10 -9.85 1.01
N LEU A 50 -7.47 -8.77 1.51
CA LEU A 50 -6.01 -8.61 1.52
C LEU A 50 -5.32 -9.50 2.56
N TYR A 51 -6.02 -9.94 3.60
CA TYR A 51 -5.45 -10.76 4.67
C TYR A 51 -4.97 -12.13 4.18
N ASP A 52 -5.70 -12.72 3.24
CA ASP A 52 -5.41 -14.05 2.69
C ASP A 52 -4.47 -14.00 1.47
N LYS A 53 -4.06 -12.81 1.03
CA LYS A 53 -3.19 -12.63 -0.14
C LYS A 53 -1.73 -12.62 0.24
N LEU A 54 -0.90 -13.21 -0.62
CA LEU A 54 0.55 -13.05 -0.53
C LEU A 54 0.90 -11.60 -0.89
N LEU A 55 1.27 -10.83 0.14
CA LEU A 55 1.58 -9.41 0.03
C LEU A 55 3.00 -9.14 0.54
N LYS A 56 3.77 -8.46 -0.29
CA LYS A 56 5.11 -7.97 0.05
C LYS A 56 5.12 -6.45 -0.02
N ASN A 57 5.50 -5.81 1.08
CA ASN A 57 5.76 -4.38 1.10
C ASN A 57 7.23 -4.14 0.72
N ASN A 58 7.45 -3.59 -0.47
CA ASN A 58 8.78 -3.29 -1.02
C ASN A 58 9.32 -1.94 -0.52
N SER A 59 8.45 -1.04 -0.05
CA SER A 59 8.81 0.31 0.41
C SER A 59 9.03 0.45 1.91
N ARG A 60 8.92 -0.63 2.71
CA ARG A 60 9.09 -0.65 4.17
C ARG A 60 10.10 0.42 4.62
N SER A 61 9.60 1.56 5.09
CA SER A 61 10.33 2.68 5.70
C SER A 61 11.20 3.61 4.81
N LYS A 62 11.01 3.71 3.49
CA LYS A 62 11.53 4.88 2.74
C LYS A 62 10.38 5.63 2.10
N LEU A 63 10.34 6.95 2.34
CA LEU A 63 9.43 7.89 1.68
C LEU A 63 9.30 7.50 0.20
N PRO A 64 8.06 7.42 -0.33
CA PRO A 64 7.85 7.09 -1.73
C PRO A 64 8.69 8.03 -2.59
N ALA A 65 9.40 7.52 -3.60
CA ALA A 65 10.28 8.34 -4.43
C ALA A 65 9.54 9.51 -5.11
N TRP A 66 8.22 9.38 -5.31
CA TRP A 66 7.37 10.44 -5.85
C TRP A 66 6.90 11.49 -4.83
N LYS A 67 7.14 11.26 -3.52
CA LYS A 67 6.89 12.18 -2.40
C LYS A 67 8.15 12.84 -1.85
N MET A 68 9.33 12.54 -2.38
CA MET A 68 10.53 13.33 -2.06
C MET A 68 10.32 14.72 -2.67
N ASN A 69 10.09 15.73 -1.83
CA ASN A 69 10.06 17.11 -2.29
C ASN A 69 11.48 17.52 -2.69
N ASP A 70 11.61 18.37 -3.72
CA ASP A 70 12.91 18.93 -4.15
C ASP A 70 13.65 19.68 -3.01
N ASN A 71 12.96 20.00 -1.92
CA ASN A 71 13.53 20.65 -0.72
C ASN A 71 14.19 19.67 0.27
N ASP A 72 14.05 18.36 0.08
CA ASP A 72 14.69 17.33 0.92
C ASP A 72 16.05 16.86 0.33
N ILE A 73 16.46 17.46 -0.79
CA ILE A 73 17.79 17.28 -1.39
C ILE A 73 18.64 18.46 -0.91
N VAL A 74 19.56 18.17 0.01
CA VAL A 74 20.58 19.11 0.54
C VAL A 74 21.33 19.80 -0.60
#